data_AF-A0A9P6RX40-F1
#
_entry.id   AF-A0A9P6RX40-F1
#
_cell.length_a   1.000
_cell.length_b   1.000
_cell.length_c   1.000
_cell.angle_alpha   90.00
_cell.angle_beta   90.00
_cell.angle_gamma   90.00
#
_symmetry.space_group_name_H-M   'P 1'
#
loop_
_entity.id
_entity.type
_entity.pdbx_description
1 polymer ?
#
loop_
_entity_poly.entity_id
_entity_poly.type
_entity_poly.pdbx_seq_one_letter_code
_entity_poly.pdbx_strand_id
1 'polypeptide(L)'
;TDPRYSCQREFALKHIPNDPLFKLVSQIYTVAPGILLEHGKTKNPWPNVDAHSGVLLSAYGLVEQDFYTVLFGVSRGLGVLSQLIWDRALGMPLERPKSYSTAAIKAMYSKK
;
A
#
# COMPACT_ATOMS: atom_id res chain seq x y z
N THR A 1 -5.68 -11.57 -3.28
CA THR A 1 -4.38 -10.93 -3.54
C THR A 1 -4.56 -9.63 -4.27
N ASP A 2 -3.82 -8.59 -3.88
CA ASP A 2 -3.78 -7.30 -4.59
C ASP A 2 -3.27 -7.49 -6.04
N PRO A 3 -3.99 -7.00 -7.07
CA PRO A 3 -3.52 -7.09 -8.46
C PRO A 3 -2.14 -6.45 -8.69
N ARG A 4 -1.79 -5.42 -7.91
CA ARG A 4 -0.48 -4.76 -7.99
C ARG A 4 0.66 -5.66 -7.49
N TYR A 5 0.38 -6.51 -6.49
CA TYR A 5 1.29 -7.57 -6.07
C TYR A 5 1.48 -8.60 -7.19
N SER A 6 0.38 -9.06 -7.80
CA SER A 6 0.42 -10.06 -8.87
C SER A 6 1.25 -9.58 -10.07
N CYS A 7 1.07 -8.32 -10.49
CA CYS A 7 1.85 -7.73 -11.58
C CYS A 7 3.37 -7.75 -11.29
N GLN A 8 3.77 -7.39 -10.08
CA GLN A 8 5.19 -7.43 -9.67
C GLN A 8 5.72 -8.86 -9.58
N ARG A 9 4.89 -9.81 -9.14
CA ARG A 9 5.25 -11.23 -9.12
C ARG A 9 5.48 -11.80 -10.51
N GLU A 10 4.62 -11.48 -11.46
CA GLU A 10 4.79 -11.88 -12.87
C GLU A 10 6.07 -11.31 -13.47
N PHE A 11 6.41 -10.06 -13.15
CA PHE A 11 7.67 -9.46 -13.55
C PHE A 11 8.88 -10.20 -12.95
N ALA A 12 8.84 -10.50 -11.64
CA ALA A 12 9.92 -11.21 -10.97
C ALA A 12 10.13 -12.63 -11.53
N LEU A 13 9.05 -13.36 -11.81
CA LEU A 13 9.10 -14.69 -12.43
C LEU A 13 9.79 -14.67 -13.81
N LYS A 14 9.65 -13.58 -14.57
CA LYS A 14 10.24 -13.45 -15.91
C LYS A 14 11.71 -13.03 -15.87
N HIS A 15 12.07 -12.12 -14.95
CA HIS A 15 13.36 -11.41 -15.03
C HIS A 15 14.35 -11.76 -13.92
N ILE A 16 13.86 -12.10 -12.72
CA ILE A 16 14.71 -12.43 -11.56
C ILE A 16 14.26 -13.71 -10.84
N PRO A 17 13.85 -14.81 -11.54
CA PRO A 17 13.26 -15.98 -10.89
C PRO A 17 14.20 -16.70 -9.92
N ASN A 18 15.50 -16.50 -10.09
CA ASN A 18 16.54 -17.14 -9.29
C ASN A 18 17.03 -16.30 -8.10
N ASP A 19 16.59 -15.05 -7.97
CA ASP A 19 16.97 -14.18 -6.87
C ASP A 19 16.56 -14.79 -5.50
N PRO A 20 17.49 -14.91 -4.52
CA PRO A 20 17.20 -15.55 -3.24
C PRO A 20 16.10 -14.87 -2.44
N LEU A 21 16.04 -13.53 -2.46
CA LEU A 21 15.02 -12.77 -1.75
C LEU A 21 13.66 -12.93 -2.43
N PHE A 22 13.62 -12.95 -3.78
CA PHE A 22 12.37 -13.21 -4.50
C PHE A 22 11.83 -14.61 -4.19
N LYS A 23 12.70 -15.62 -4.14
CA LYS A 23 12.29 -16.99 -3.74
C LYS A 23 11.67 -17.00 -2.35
N LEU A 24 12.26 -16.29 -1.38
CA LEU A 24 11.69 -16.13 -0.05
C LEU A 24 10.31 -15.45 -0.09
N VAL A 25 10.17 -14.34 -0.81
CA VAL A 25 8.88 -13.65 -0.99
C VAL A 25 7.83 -14.58 -1.62
N SER A 26 8.21 -15.38 -2.63
CA SER A 26 7.31 -16.34 -3.27
C SER A 26 6.93 -17.50 -2.33
N GLN A 27 7.85 -17.96 -1.47
CA GLN A 27 7.53 -18.98 -0.46
C GLN A 27 6.54 -18.45 0.58
N ILE A 28 6.75 -17.22 1.06
CA ILE A 28 5.83 -16.56 1.99
C ILE A 28 4.44 -16.44 1.37
N TYR A 29 4.34 -16.09 0.09
CA TYR A 29 3.06 -16.03 -0.61
C TYR A 29 2.31 -17.37 -0.65
N THR A 30 3.02 -18.48 -0.79
CA THR A 30 2.42 -19.82 -0.81
C THR A 30 2.03 -20.30 0.58
N VAL A 31 2.81 -19.98 1.62
CA VAL A 31 2.66 -20.56 2.96
C VAL A 31 1.80 -19.68 3.88
N ALA A 32 2.08 -18.38 3.96
CA ALA A 32 1.50 -17.50 4.97
C ALA A 32 -0.03 -17.41 4.91
N PRO A 33 -0.70 -17.33 3.74
CA PRO A 33 -2.16 -17.21 3.70
C PRO A 33 -2.89 -18.38 4.37
N GLY A 34 -2.38 -19.62 4.22
CA GLY A 34 -2.95 -20.81 4.86
C GLY A 34 -2.87 -20.75 6.37
N ILE A 35 -1.70 -20.40 6.91
CA ILE A 35 -1.47 -20.23 8.36
C ILE A 35 -2.37 -19.12 8.93
N LEU A 36 -2.47 -17.99 8.23
CA LEU A 36 -3.30 -16.86 8.67
C LEU A 36 -4.80 -17.19 8.70
N LEU A 37 -5.25 -18.05 7.76
CA LEU A 37 -6.62 -18.57 7.76
C LEU A 37 -6.87 -19.52 8.93
N GLU A 38 -5.97 -20.46 9.18
CA GLU A 38 -6.07 -21.41 10.30
C GLU A 38 -6.09 -20.70 11.65
N HIS A 39 -5.24 -19.69 11.84
CA HIS A 39 -5.20 -18.89 13.05
C HIS A 39 -6.47 -18.03 13.29
N GLY A 40 -7.26 -17.74 12.24
CA GLY A 40 -8.59 -17.14 12.35
C GLY A 40 -8.68 -15.66 12.78
N LYS A 41 -7.56 -15.00 13.12
CA LYS A 41 -7.56 -13.56 13.48
C LYS A 41 -7.50 -12.61 12.29
N THR A 42 -6.97 -13.08 11.16
CA THR A 42 -6.74 -12.24 9.98
C THR A 42 -7.97 -12.23 9.08
N LYS A 43 -8.63 -11.08 8.96
CA LYS A 43 -9.84 -10.94 8.13
C LYS A 43 -9.58 -11.19 6.64
N ASN A 44 -8.44 -10.74 6.12
CA ASN A 44 -8.02 -10.97 4.74
C ASN A 44 -6.53 -11.33 4.72
N PRO A 45 -6.18 -12.59 4.40
CA PRO A 45 -4.83 -13.13 4.59
C PRO A 45 -3.88 -12.86 3.39
N TRP A 46 -4.31 -12.07 2.41
CA TRP A 46 -3.58 -11.89 1.16
C TRP A 46 -2.67 -10.65 1.16
N PRO A 47 -1.51 -10.70 0.47
CA PRO A 47 -0.57 -9.59 0.46
C PRO A 47 -1.04 -8.42 -0.42
N ASN A 48 -0.43 -7.26 -0.16
CA ASN A 48 -0.54 -6.04 -0.95
C ASN A 48 0.76 -5.75 -1.73
N VAL A 49 0.76 -4.67 -2.51
CA VAL A 49 1.90 -4.22 -3.32
C VAL A 49 3.24 -4.09 -2.56
N ASP A 50 3.20 -3.69 -1.30
CA ASP A 50 4.39 -3.38 -0.51
C ASP A 50 5.15 -4.64 -0.06
N ALA A 51 4.48 -5.79 -0.10
CA ALA A 51 5.09 -7.09 0.17
C ALA A 51 6.01 -7.60 -0.96
N HIS A 52 6.09 -6.89 -2.10
CA HIS A 52 6.84 -7.35 -3.28
C HIS A 52 7.75 -6.27 -3.90
N SER A 53 7.45 -4.98 -3.74
CA SER A 53 8.17 -3.92 -4.46
C SER A 53 9.64 -3.82 -4.04
N GLY A 54 9.93 -3.97 -2.75
CA GLY A 54 11.28 -3.84 -2.21
C GLY A 54 12.28 -4.85 -2.79
N VAL A 55 11.87 -6.10 -3.00
CA VAL A 55 12.76 -7.14 -3.55
C VAL A 55 13.11 -6.89 -5.01
N LEU A 56 12.18 -6.31 -5.78
CA LEU A 56 12.47 -5.89 -7.15
C LEU A 56 13.52 -4.79 -7.16
N LEU A 57 13.35 -3.74 -6.35
CA LEU A 57 14.29 -2.62 -6.26
C LEU A 57 15.70 -3.11 -5.88
N SER A 58 15.80 -3.93 -4.83
CA SER A 58 17.09 -4.45 -4.38
C SER A 58 17.77 -5.34 -5.41
N ALA A 59 17.01 -6.16 -6.15
CA ALA A 59 17.57 -7.05 -7.18
C ALA A 59 18.23 -6.29 -8.34
N TYR A 60 17.81 -5.03 -8.59
CA TYR A 60 18.42 -4.15 -9.60
C TYR A 60 19.42 -3.14 -9.00
N GLY A 61 19.83 -3.32 -7.74
CA GLY A 61 20.89 -2.52 -7.11
C GLY A 61 20.41 -1.24 -6.41
N LEU A 62 19.10 -0.99 -6.33
CA LEU A 62 18.56 0.11 -5.55
C LEU A 62 18.29 -0.39 -4.13
N VAL A 63 19.27 -0.22 -3.24
CA VAL A 63 19.30 -0.83 -1.90
C VAL A 63 19.07 0.17 -0.76
N GLU A 64 19.06 1.46 -1.07
CA GLU A 64 18.84 2.56 -0.14
C GLU A 64 17.35 2.64 0.24
N GLN A 65 16.95 1.83 1.22
CA GLN A 65 15.53 1.70 1.62
C GLN A 65 14.88 3.02 2.01
N ASP A 66 15.63 3.94 2.63
CA ASP A 66 15.16 5.29 2.98
C ASP A 66 14.74 6.10 1.73
N PHE A 67 15.26 5.75 0.55
CA PHE A 67 14.91 6.40 -0.72
C PHE A 67 13.64 5.84 -1.36
N TYR A 68 13.13 4.69 -0.94
CA TYR A 68 12.01 4.01 -1.62
C TYR A 68 10.73 4.87 -1.63
N THR A 69 10.49 5.65 -0.58
CA THR A 69 9.33 6.55 -0.51
C THR A 69 9.39 7.68 -1.54
N VAL A 70 10.59 8.08 -2.01
CA VAL A 70 10.73 9.06 -3.10
C VAL A 70 10.14 8.51 -4.40
N LEU A 71 10.45 7.26 -4.75
CA LEU A 71 9.88 6.59 -5.92
C LEU A 71 8.36 6.50 -5.84
N PHE A 72 7.83 6.21 -4.64
CA PHE A 72 6.40 6.21 -4.40
C PHE A 72 5.78 7.60 -4.61
N GLY A 73 6.39 8.67 -4.08
CA GLY A 73 5.94 10.05 -4.29
C GLY A 73 5.88 10.45 -5.76
N VAL A 74 6.93 10.13 -6.54
CA VAL A 74 6.99 10.39 -7.98
C VAL A 74 5.84 9.67 -8.72
N SER A 75 5.64 8.38 -8.44
CA SER A 75 4.54 7.60 -9.02
C SER A 75 3.17 8.16 -8.65
N ARG A 76 2.96 8.51 -7.38
CA ARG A 76 1.69 9.04 -6.87
C ARG A 76 1.34 10.41 -7.44
N GLY A 77 2.35 11.21 -7.81
CA GLY A 77 2.20 12.50 -8.47
C GLY A 77 1.27 12.47 -9.69
N LEU A 78 1.33 11.39 -10.48
CA LEU A 78 0.47 11.22 -11.66
C LEU A 78 -1.02 11.24 -11.31
N GLY A 79 -1.42 10.53 -10.25
CA GLY A 79 -2.82 10.45 -9.83
C GLY A 79 -3.31 11.73 -9.15
N VAL A 80 -2.57 12.22 -8.14
CA VAL A 80 -3.03 13.35 -7.33
C VAL A 80 -3.05 14.66 -8.12
N LEU A 81 -2.10 14.87 -9.03
CA LEU A 81 -2.10 16.07 -9.88
C LEU A 81 -3.19 16.01 -10.95
N SER A 82 -3.48 14.82 -11.50
CA SER A 82 -4.60 14.65 -12.43
C SER A 82 -5.95 14.97 -11.76
N GLN A 83 -6.17 14.48 -10.53
CA GLN A 83 -7.37 14.82 -9.77
C GLN A 83 -7.41 16.32 -9.44
N LEU A 84 -6.28 16.92 -9.07
CA LEU A 84 -6.20 18.34 -8.75
C LEU A 84 -6.64 19.23 -9.93
N ILE A 85 -6.28 18.87 -11.17
CA ILE A 85 -6.74 19.57 -12.38
C ILE A 85 -8.28 19.56 -12.44
N TRP A 86 -8.89 18.39 -12.24
CA TRP A 86 -10.35 18.25 -12.25
C TRP A 86 -11.03 19.00 -11.11
N ASP A 87 -10.44 19.00 -9.92
CA ASP A 87 -10.98 19.75 -8.79
C ASP A 87 -11.03 21.27 -9.10
N ARG A 88 -10.07 21.79 -9.87
CA ARG A 88 -10.09 23.19 -10.34
C ARG A 88 -11.12 23.40 -11.43
N ALA A 89 -11.17 22.50 -12.42
CA ALA A 89 -12.13 22.57 -13.52
C ALA A 89 -13.59 22.53 -13.03
N LEU A 90 -13.87 21.75 -11.98
CA LEU A 90 -15.20 21.62 -11.37
C LEU A 90 -15.49 22.67 -10.28
N GLY A 91 -14.54 23.56 -9.98
CA GLY A 91 -14.73 24.61 -8.97
C GLY A 91 -14.94 24.07 -7.55
N MET A 92 -14.29 22.95 -7.19
CA MET A 92 -14.45 22.34 -5.85
C MET A 92 -14.05 23.34 -4.75
N PRO A 93 -14.87 23.51 -3.69
CA PRO A 93 -14.63 24.49 -2.63
C PRO A 93 -13.52 24.05 -1.67
N LEU A 94 -13.17 24.92 -0.72
CA LEU A 94 -12.25 24.60 0.37
C LEU A 94 -12.81 23.46 1.24
N GLU A 95 -12.05 22.38 1.39
CA GLU A 95 -12.34 21.34 2.38
C GLU A 95 -12.14 21.91 3.78
N ARG A 96 -13.22 21.98 4.58
CA ARG A 96 -13.19 22.57 5.93
C ARG A 96 -13.98 21.72 6.94
N PRO A 97 -13.45 20.56 7.37
CA PRO A 97 -14.09 19.74 8.39
C PRO A 97 -14.05 20.44 9.76
N LYS A 98 -15.01 20.10 10.62
CA LYS A 98 -15.08 20.66 11.99
C LYS A 98 -14.42 19.71 12.98
N SER A 99 -13.42 20.21 13.70
CA SER A 99 -12.75 19.49 14.78
C SER A 99 -13.51 19.61 16.11
N TYR A 100 -13.48 18.55 16.92
CA TYR A 100 -14.03 18.55 18.28
C TYR A 100 -13.04 17.88 19.24
N SER A 101 -12.94 18.41 20.45
CA SER A 101 -12.23 17.74 21.53
C SER A 101 -13.08 16.62 22.12
N THR A 102 -12.45 15.69 22.83
CA THR A 102 -13.17 14.66 23.59
C THR A 102 -14.18 15.27 24.57
N ALA A 103 -13.86 16.40 25.21
CA ALA A 103 -14.77 17.09 26.12
C ALA A 103 -16.01 17.64 25.38
N ALA A 104 -15.82 18.23 24.20
CA ALA A 104 -16.93 18.70 23.37
C ALA A 104 -17.84 17.56 22.91
N ILE A 105 -17.26 16.40 22.55
CA ILE A 105 -18.03 15.20 22.22
C ILE A 105 -18.81 14.70 23.45
N LYS A 106 -18.16 14.56 24.62
CA LYS A 106 -18.85 14.12 25.85
C LYS A 106 -20.03 15.04 26.20
N ALA A 107 -19.86 16.35 26.09
CA ALA A 107 -20.93 17.31 26.32
C ALA A 107 -22.07 17.19 25.28
N MET A 108 -21.74 16.93 24.02
CA MET A 108 -22.73 16.76 22.94
C MET A 108 -23.65 15.54 23.15
N TYR A 109 -23.14 14.48 23.80
CA TYR A 109 -23.87 13.24 24.02
C TYR A 109 -24.25 13.00 25.50
N SER A 110 -24.04 13.96 26.41
CA SER A 110 -24.28 13.75 27.84
C SER A 110 -25.75 13.66 28.24
N LYS A 111 -26.68 13.98 27.33
CA LYS A 111 -28.14 13.97 27.55
C LYS A 111 -28.89 13.06 26.57
N LYS A 112 -28.17 12.26 25.79
CA LYS A 112 -28.73 11.11 25.08
C LYS A 112 -28.57 9.87 25.93
#